data_AF-A0A164DUC7-F1
#
_entry.id   AF-A0A164DUC7-F1
#
_cell.length_a   1.000
_cell.length_b   1.000
_cell.length_c   1.000
_cell.angle_alpha   90.00
_cell.angle_beta   90.00
_cell.angle_gamma   90.00
#
_symmetry.space_group_name_H-M   'P 1'
#
loop_
_entity.id
_entity.type
_entity.pdbx_description
1 polymer ?
#
loop_
_entity_poly.entity_id
_entity_poly.type
_entity_poly.pdbx_seq_one_letter_code
_entity_poly.pdbx_strand_id
1 'polypeptide(L)'
;CSDTDPSDRVRQLATQLNVIREAVKKRLFHVQSRQKKRFDHRRRDASFAVGDLVLVYRPIKKKGRATKLLHRYFGPYKIVRRVSDLDYIVQL
;
A
#
# COMPACT_ATOMS: atom_id res chain seq x y z
N CYS A 1 17.89 45.99 -21.00
CA CYS A 1 17.83 44.53 -20.85
C CYS A 1 18.31 44.20 -19.45
N SER A 2 17.46 43.67 -18.57
CA SER A 2 17.85 43.36 -17.20
C SER A 2 18.57 42.02 -17.18
N ASP A 3 19.89 42.07 -17.24
CA ASP A 3 20.76 40.91 -17.01
C ASP A 3 20.65 40.50 -15.54
N THR A 4 19.71 39.61 -15.22
CA THR A 4 19.72 38.90 -13.93
C THR A 4 20.97 38.04 -13.88
N ASP A 5 21.87 38.36 -12.95
CA ASP A 5 23.10 37.61 -12.70
C ASP A 5 22.81 36.11 -12.55
N PRO A 6 23.54 35.21 -13.24
CA PRO A 6 23.31 33.77 -13.16
C PRO A 6 23.29 33.22 -11.73
N SER A 7 24.02 33.83 -10.79
CA SER A 7 24.06 33.44 -9.38
C SER A 7 22.72 33.68 -8.67
N ASP A 8 22.08 34.81 -8.93
CA ASP A 8 20.81 35.16 -8.31
C ASP A 8 19.66 34.28 -8.82
N ARG A 9 19.72 33.87 -10.09
CA ARG A 9 18.77 32.90 -10.64
C ARG A 9 18.89 31.53 -9.96
N VAL A 10 20.11 31.05 -9.70
CA VAL A 10 20.33 29.78 -8.98
C VAL A 10 19.82 29.86 -7.55
N ARG A 11 20.05 30.99 -6.86
CA ARG A 11 19.54 31.21 -5.50
C ARG A 11 18.01 31.23 -5.45
N GLN A 12 17.36 31.88 -6.41
CA GLN A 12 15.90 31.90 -6.51
C GLN A 12 15.32 30.51 -6.78
N LEU A 13 15.95 29.71 -7.64
CA LEU A 13 15.53 28.33 -7.87
C LEU A 13 15.68 27.47 -6.61
N ALA A 14 16.78 27.62 -5.87
CA ALA A 14 17.01 26.88 -4.64
C ALA A 14 15.95 27.21 -3.56
N THR A 15 15.58 28.48 -3.40
CA THR A 15 14.54 28.88 -2.45
C THR A 15 13.16 28.37 -2.86
N GLN A 16 12.81 28.46 -4.15
CA GLN A 16 11.56 27.92 -4.70
C GLN A 16 11.46 26.41 -4.49
N LEU A 17 12.53 25.66 -4.75
CA LEU A 17 12.57 24.21 -4.52
C LEU A 17 12.38 23.86 -3.05
N ASN A 18 12.97 24.61 -2.13
CA ASN A 18 12.78 24.41 -0.70
C ASN A 18 11.31 24.63 -0.29
N VAL A 19 10.68 25.71 -0.77
CA VAL A 19 9.26 25.98 -0.51
C VAL A 19 8.37 24.85 -1.04
N ILE A 20 8.61 24.39 -2.28
CA ILE A 20 7.88 23.29 -2.89
C ILE A 20 8.07 22.00 -2.07
N ARG A 21 9.31 21.69 -1.66
CA ARG A 21 9.64 20.50 -0.89
C ARG A 21 8.89 20.48 0.45
N GLU A 22 8.85 21.59 1.15
CA GLU A 22 8.12 21.70 2.42
C GLU A 22 6.60 21.59 2.21
N ALA A 23 6.05 22.18 1.15
CA ALA A 23 4.65 22.02 0.79
C ALA A 23 4.29 20.55 0.47
N VAL A 24 5.14 19.86 -0.28
CA VAL A 24 4.96 18.44 -0.60
C VAL A 24 5.01 17.57 0.65
N LYS A 25 5.98 17.80 1.56
CA LYS A 25 6.06 17.05 2.83
C LYS A 25 4.78 17.20 3.65
N LYS A 26 4.27 18.42 3.83
CA LYS A 26 3.01 18.69 4.53
C LYS A 26 1.85 17.94 3.88
N ARG A 27 1.74 18.02 2.56
CA ARG A 27 0.69 17.34 1.81
C ARG A 27 0.77 15.81 1.95
N LEU A 28 1.98 15.24 1.87
CA LEU A 28 2.21 13.82 2.05
C LEU A 28 1.76 13.36 3.45
N PHE A 29 2.14 14.09 4.49
CA PHE A 29 1.73 13.79 5.86
C PHE A 29 0.20 13.76 6.02
N HIS A 30 -0.50 14.75 5.48
CA HIS A 30 -1.96 14.79 5.52
C HIS A 30 -2.60 13.65 4.73
N VAL A 31 -2.06 13.33 3.55
CA VAL A 31 -2.56 12.22 2.73
C VAL A 31 -2.34 10.88 3.42
N GLN A 32 -1.15 10.64 3.99
CA GLN A 32 -0.83 9.43 4.75
C GLN A 32 -1.76 9.28 5.96
N SER A 33 -1.99 10.34 6.71
CA SER A 33 -2.92 10.34 7.86
C SER A 33 -4.35 9.97 7.43
N ARG A 34 -4.84 10.52 6.30
CA ARG A 34 -6.16 10.18 5.76
C ARG A 34 -6.24 8.74 5.28
N GLN A 35 -5.20 8.24 4.62
CA GLN A 35 -5.13 6.85 4.16
C GLN A 35 -5.12 5.89 5.35
N LYS A 36 -4.33 6.17 6.38
CA LYS A 36 -4.29 5.40 7.63
C LYS A 36 -5.67 5.33 8.27
N LYS A 37 -6.33 6.48 8.49
CA LYS A 37 -7.68 6.53 9.07
C LYS A 37 -8.68 5.69 8.26
N ARG A 38 -8.64 5.77 6.92
CA ARG A 38 -9.54 5.01 6.04
C ARG A 38 -9.24 3.51 6.09
N PHE A 39 -7.97 3.13 6.15
CA PHE A 39 -7.56 1.74 6.24
C PHE A 39 -7.95 1.14 7.59
N ASP A 40 -7.59 1.81 8.69
CA ASP A 40 -7.88 1.37 10.06
C ASP A 40 -9.40 1.23 10.29
N HIS A 41 -10.21 2.14 9.73
CA HIS A 41 -11.68 2.04 9.84
C HIS A 41 -12.28 0.83 9.10
N ARG A 42 -11.65 0.36 8.02
CA ARG A 42 -12.15 -0.77 7.21
C ARG A 42 -11.52 -2.11 7.59
N ARG A 43 -10.40 -2.07 8.30
CA ARG A 43 -9.68 -3.26 8.73
C ARG A 43 -10.49 -3.96 9.82
N ARG A 44 -10.61 -5.28 9.68
CA ARG A 44 -11.08 -6.17 10.75
C ARG A 44 -9.89 -6.98 11.21
N ASP A 45 -9.64 -6.99 12.50
CA ASP A 45 -8.62 -7.87 13.06
C ASP A 45 -9.21 -9.28 13.14
N ALA A 46 -8.77 -10.13 12.21
CA ALA A 46 -9.11 -11.53 12.17
C ALA A 46 -7.91 -12.34 12.67
N SER A 47 -8.15 -13.19 13.68
CA SER A 47 -7.19 -14.19 14.13
C SER A 47 -7.77 -15.57 13.84
N PHE A 48 -6.90 -16.50 13.46
CA PHE A 48 -7.29 -17.86 13.12
C PHE A 48 -6.52 -18.84 14.00
N ALA A 49 -7.17 -19.93 14.37
CA ALA A 49 -6.56 -21.01 15.13
C ALA A 49 -5.91 -22.04 14.19
N VAL A 50 -4.95 -22.78 14.74
CA VAL A 50 -4.44 -23.98 14.06
C VAL A 50 -5.59 -24.97 13.93
N GLY A 51 -5.84 -25.43 12.71
CA GLY A 51 -6.95 -26.32 12.38
C GLY A 51 -8.10 -25.67 11.63
N ASP A 52 -8.19 -24.34 11.60
CA ASP A 52 -9.23 -23.63 10.87
C ASP A 52 -9.08 -23.82 9.35
N LEU A 53 -10.22 -23.87 8.67
CA LEU A 53 -10.29 -23.90 7.21
C LEU A 53 -10.45 -22.49 6.66
N VAL A 54 -9.50 -22.06 5.84
CA VAL A 54 -9.46 -20.71 5.27
C VAL A 54 -9.32 -20.73 3.76
N LEU A 55 -9.96 -19.76 3.11
CA LEU A 55 -9.75 -19.50 1.69
C LEU A 55 -8.54 -18.58 1.50
N VAL A 56 -7.60 -18.97 0.65
CA VAL A 56 -6.40 -18.16 0.38
C VAL A 56 -6.61 -17.30 -0.86
N TYR A 57 -6.36 -16.00 -0.72
CA TYR A 57 -6.39 -15.06 -1.83
C TYR A 57 -5.21 -15.28 -2.78
N ARG A 58 -5.47 -15.76 -4.00
CA ARG A 58 -4.50 -15.96 -5.08
C ARG A 58 -5.08 -15.43 -6.39
N PRO A 59 -4.76 -14.19 -6.81
CA PRO A 59 -5.32 -13.61 -8.03
C PRO A 59 -4.61 -14.18 -9.28
N ILE A 60 -4.96 -15.40 -9.66
CA ILE A 60 -4.41 -16.08 -10.85
C ILE A 60 -5.02 -15.47 -12.12
N LYS A 61 -4.17 -14.93 -13.00
CA LYS A 61 -4.58 -14.46 -14.33
C LYS A 61 -4.47 -15.63 -15.32
N LYS A 62 -5.57 -16.02 -15.96
CA LYS A 62 -5.57 -17.02 -17.03
C LYS A 62 -5.65 -16.32 -18.40
N LYS A 63 -4.68 -16.57 -19.29
CA LYS A 63 -4.68 -16.02 -20.66
C LYS A 63 -5.98 -16.43 -21.37
N GLY A 64 -6.60 -15.49 -22.09
CA GLY A 64 -7.86 -15.71 -22.80
C GLY A 64 -9.11 -15.74 -21.91
N ARG A 65 -9.00 -15.46 -20.60
CA ARG A 65 -10.16 -15.31 -19.70
C ARG A 65 -10.20 -13.93 -19.07
N ALA A 66 -11.41 -13.39 -18.91
CA ALA A 66 -11.61 -12.12 -18.23
C ALA A 66 -11.36 -12.27 -16.72
N THR A 67 -10.39 -11.52 -16.20
CA THR A 67 -10.01 -11.53 -14.77
C THR A 67 -11.18 -11.22 -13.83
N LYS A 68 -12.18 -10.44 -14.28
CA LYS A 68 -13.36 -10.07 -13.49
C LYS A 68 -14.23 -11.27 -13.10
N LEU A 69 -14.21 -12.34 -13.89
CA LEU A 69 -15.02 -13.54 -13.68
C LEU A 69 -14.21 -14.69 -13.05
N LEU A 70 -12.92 -14.50 -12.79
CA LEU A 70 -12.10 -15.53 -12.16
C LEU A 70 -12.23 -15.48 -10.65
N HIS A 71 -12.39 -16.64 -10.02
CA HIS A 71 -12.32 -16.76 -8.56
C HIS A 71 -10.95 -16.29 -8.07
N ARG A 72 -10.94 -15.43 -7.04
CA ARG A 72 -9.73 -14.88 -6.43
C ARG A 72 -9.30 -15.61 -5.16
N TYR A 73 -10.21 -16.37 -4.57
CA TYR A 73 -10.04 -17.11 -3.33
C TYR A 73 -10.12 -18.61 -3.64
N PHE A 74 -9.19 -19.39 -3.11
CA PHE A 74 -9.04 -20.81 -3.41
C PHE A 74 -8.98 -21.64 -2.13
N GLY A 75 -9.57 -22.85 -2.23
CA GLY A 75 -9.50 -23.96 -1.27
C GLY A 75 -10.11 -23.69 0.10
N PRO A 76 -10.66 -24.68 0.80
CA PRO A 76 -10.56 -24.68 2.25
C PRO A 76 -9.18 -25.25 2.60
N TYR A 77 -8.22 -24.37 2.87
CA TYR A 77 -6.89 -24.78 3.33
C TYR A 77 -6.86 -24.81 4.85
N LYS A 78 -6.24 -25.84 5.41
CA LYS A 78 -6.12 -25.98 6.86
C LYS A 78 -4.90 -25.23 7.35
N ILE A 79 -5.05 -24.42 8.39
CA ILE A 79 -3.91 -23.78 9.07
C ILE A 79 -3.16 -24.85 9.87
N VAL A 80 -1.87 -25.01 9.57
CA VAL A 80 -0.97 -25.96 10.23
C VAL A 80 -0.25 -25.31 11.40
N ARG A 81 0.21 -24.07 11.21
CA ARG A 81 1.00 -23.34 12.20
C ARG A 81 0.83 -21.85 12.05
N ARG A 82 0.75 -21.14 13.18
CA ARG A 82 0.87 -19.68 13.26
C ARG A 82 2.35 -19.31 13.47
N VAL A 83 2.91 -18.51 12.56
CA VAL A 83 4.31 -18.06 12.63
C VAL A 83 4.41 -16.69 13.29
N SER A 84 3.45 -15.81 12.99
CA SER A 84 3.34 -14.46 13.55
C SER A 84 1.86 -14.12 13.76
N ASP A 85 1.57 -12.92 14.25
CA ASP A 85 0.19 -12.48 14.42
C ASP A 85 -0.59 -12.45 13.09
N LEU A 86 0.12 -12.16 11.99
CA LEU A 86 -0.44 -12.07 10.64
C LEU A 86 -0.02 -13.25 9.74
N ASP A 87 1.05 -13.98 10.06
CA ASP A 87 1.64 -14.98 9.18
C ASP A 87 1.26 -16.41 9.59
N TYR A 88 0.65 -17.15 8.66
CA TYR A 88 0.16 -18.50 8.87
C TYR A 88 0.68 -19.43 7.78
N ILE A 89 1.06 -20.64 8.17
CA ILE A 89 1.37 -21.74 7.25
C ILE A 89 0.11 -22.57 7.07
N VAL A 90 -0.29 -22.74 5.81
CA VAL A 90 -1.46 -23.52 5.41
C VAL A 90 -1.03 -24.76 4.65
N GLN A 91 -1.77 -25.85 4.82
CA GLN A 91 -1.61 -27.07 4.03
C GLN A 91 -2.47 -26.95 2.78
N LEU A 92 -1.83 -27.06 1.61
CA LEU A 92 -2.49 -27.12 0.30
C LEU A 92 -3.08 -28.49 0.01
#